data_AF-A0A290XH47-F1
#
_entry.id   AF-A0A290XH47-F1
#
_cell.length_a   1.000
_cell.length_b   1.000
_cell.length_c   1.000
_cell.angle_alpha   90.00
_cell.angle_beta   90.00
_cell.angle_gamma   90.00
#
_symmetry.space_group_name_H-M   'P 1'
#
loop_
_entity.id
_entity.type
_entity.pdbx_description
1 polymer ?
#
loop_
_entity_poly.entity_id
_entity_poly.type
_entity_poly.pdbx_seq_one_letter_code
_entity_poly.pdbx_strand_id
1 'polypeptide(L)'
;MKNRLQCSPSLFFLLIAIAGFTYAQDPTSQHYRDTVVLPALGYGDTIPRHDRGGGWGALAISRPFQVFAVAVDGIDEQSARQEALEMCRNLGGKDCEPRMTFRNACFALASGGGHWGSASRSRQRNADKLALQNCRKFGGGSDCAIAYQTC
;
A
#
# COMPACT_ATOMS: atom_id res chain seq x y z
N MET A 1 -60.64 30.81 -48.63
CA MET A 1 -61.51 31.88 -48.09
C MET A 1 -60.91 32.39 -46.78
N LYS A 2 -60.66 33.72 -46.70
CA LYS A 2 -60.38 34.59 -45.52
C LYS A 2 -59.09 34.30 -44.69
N ASN A 3 -58.04 35.14 -44.75
CA ASN A 3 -57.78 36.41 -44.01
C ASN A 3 -57.87 36.25 -42.48
N ARG A 4 -57.05 36.84 -41.60
CA ARG A 4 -55.83 37.69 -41.60
C ARG A 4 -55.56 38.04 -40.09
N LEU A 5 -54.32 38.43 -39.74
CA LEU A 5 -53.91 39.41 -38.67
C LEU A 5 -54.15 39.00 -37.18
N GLN A 6 -53.10 38.78 -36.36
CA GLN A 6 -52.29 39.72 -35.53
C GLN A 6 -52.72 39.77 -34.04
N CYS A 7 -51.77 39.51 -33.12
CA CYS A 7 -51.35 40.39 -32.00
C CYS A 7 -50.47 39.63 -30.97
N SER A 8 -49.20 40.06 -30.84
CA SER A 8 -48.35 39.94 -29.64
C SER A 8 -48.93 40.84 -28.52
N PRO A 9 -48.56 40.77 -27.21
CA PRO A 9 -47.23 40.45 -26.66
C PRO A 9 -47.23 39.70 -25.30
N SER A 10 -46.06 39.63 -24.68
CA SER A 10 -45.81 39.51 -23.23
C SER A 10 -45.26 38.18 -22.72
N LEU A 11 -43.93 38.19 -22.61
CA LEU A 11 -43.14 37.63 -21.50
C LEU A 11 -43.94 36.85 -20.44
N PHE A 12 -43.69 35.56 -20.36
CA PHE A 12 -43.49 34.89 -19.07
C PHE A 12 -42.45 33.77 -19.27
N PHE A 13 -41.17 34.17 -19.18
CA PHE A 13 -40.08 33.25 -18.88
C PHE A 13 -40.38 32.66 -17.51
N LEU A 14 -40.92 31.44 -17.48
CA LEU A 14 -41.14 30.71 -16.23
C LEU A 14 -39.77 30.20 -15.75
N LEU A 15 -39.11 31.05 -14.97
CA LEU A 15 -37.96 30.69 -14.13
C LEU A 15 -38.40 29.58 -13.17
N ILE A 16 -38.13 28.33 -13.54
CA ILE A 16 -38.15 27.22 -12.58
C ILE A 16 -36.92 27.43 -11.70
N ALA A 17 -37.13 28.08 -10.55
CA ALA A 17 -36.18 28.07 -9.46
C ALA A 17 -36.08 26.63 -8.96
N ILE A 18 -35.08 25.89 -9.46
CA ILE A 18 -34.68 24.62 -8.87
C ILE A 18 -34.10 25.00 -7.51
N ALA A 19 -34.91 24.95 -6.46
CA ALA A 19 -34.43 24.98 -5.10
C ALA A 19 -33.51 23.76 -4.95
N GLY A 20 -32.22 23.98 -5.15
CA GLY A 20 -31.20 23.03 -4.75
C GLY A 20 -31.36 22.85 -3.25
N PHE A 21 -31.97 21.75 -2.85
CA PHE A 21 -31.86 21.28 -1.48
C PHE A 21 -30.39 20.88 -1.31
N THR A 22 -29.56 21.83 -0.92
CA THR A 22 -28.29 21.53 -0.28
C THR A 22 -28.65 20.82 1.02
N TYR A 23 -28.77 19.49 0.98
CA TYR A 23 -28.79 18.69 2.18
C TYR A 23 -27.48 18.97 2.88
N ALA A 24 -27.52 19.84 3.88
CA ALA A 24 -26.54 19.82 4.95
C ALA A 24 -26.51 18.36 5.42
N GLN A 25 -25.40 17.66 5.19
CA GLN A 25 -25.18 16.29 5.63
C GLN A 25 -25.26 16.30 7.16
N ASP A 26 -26.44 16.04 7.71
CA ASP A 26 -26.65 16.05 9.15
C ASP A 26 -25.87 14.87 9.77
N PRO A 27 -24.81 15.15 10.54
CA PRO A 27 -23.97 14.11 11.13
C PRO A 27 -24.69 13.31 12.22
N THR A 28 -25.91 13.71 12.62
CA THR A 28 -26.70 12.99 13.63
C THR A 28 -27.55 11.86 13.06
N SER A 29 -27.79 11.83 11.74
CA SER A 29 -28.66 10.82 11.12
C SER A 29 -28.06 9.41 11.15
N GLN A 30 -28.91 8.38 11.33
CA GLN A 30 -28.51 6.97 11.23
C GLN A 30 -27.89 6.66 9.85
N HIS A 31 -28.47 7.20 8.78
CA HIS A 31 -27.95 7.03 7.43
C HIS A 31 -26.52 7.57 7.26
N TYR A 32 -26.20 8.73 7.86
CA TYR A 32 -24.84 9.26 7.88
C TYR A 32 -23.87 8.32 8.64
N ARG A 33 -24.31 7.72 9.75
CA ARG A 33 -23.51 6.76 10.51
C ARG A 33 -23.19 5.49 9.72
N ASP A 34 -24.15 4.99 8.92
CA ASP A 34 -23.99 3.77 8.13
C ASP A 34 -23.20 3.98 6.83
N THR A 35 -23.23 5.20 6.26
CA THR A 35 -22.62 5.49 4.95
C THR A 35 -21.30 6.25 5.05
N VAL A 36 -21.05 6.96 6.14
CA VAL A 36 -19.83 7.75 6.33
C VAL A 36 -18.89 7.00 7.26
N VAL A 37 -17.86 6.39 6.67
CA VAL A 37 -16.71 5.86 7.42
C VAL A 37 -15.93 7.04 7.98
N LEU A 38 -16.24 7.43 9.22
CA LEU A 38 -15.51 8.45 9.96
C LEU A 38 -14.17 7.85 10.43
N PRO A 39 -13.01 8.33 9.95
CA PRO A 39 -11.70 7.80 10.38
C PRO A 39 -11.39 8.01 11.87
N ALA A 40 -12.24 8.76 12.59
CA ALA A 40 -11.98 9.23 13.95
C ALA A 40 -12.46 8.28 15.07
N LEU A 41 -13.14 7.17 14.75
CA LEU A 41 -13.50 6.12 15.70
C LEU A 41 -12.74 4.83 15.40
N GLY A 42 -11.42 4.88 15.50
CA GLY A 42 -10.60 3.74 15.95
C GLY A 42 -10.68 2.43 15.17
N TYR A 43 -11.25 2.40 13.95
CA TYR A 43 -11.10 1.30 12.99
C TYR A 43 -9.91 1.54 12.06
N GLY A 44 -8.93 2.34 12.52
CA GLY A 44 -7.55 2.16 12.13
C GLY A 44 -6.97 1.07 13.03
N ASP A 45 -7.00 -0.17 12.54
CA ASP A 45 -6.07 -1.21 12.98
C ASP A 45 -4.64 -0.78 12.54
N THR A 46 -4.14 0.31 13.14
CA THR A 46 -2.71 0.62 13.20
C THR A 46 -2.20 0.24 14.58
N ILE A 47 -2.57 -0.96 15.04
CA ILE A 47 -1.59 -1.74 15.79
C ILE A 47 -0.71 -2.34 14.70
N PRO A 48 0.58 -1.94 14.59
CA PRO A 48 1.50 -2.63 13.71
C PRO A 48 1.38 -4.12 14.04
N ARG A 49 1.15 -4.96 13.04
CA ARG A 49 1.02 -6.42 13.21
C ARG A 49 2.32 -7.12 13.68
N HIS A 50 3.21 -6.34 14.28
CA HIS A 50 4.49 -6.67 14.89
C HIS A 50 4.42 -7.61 16.10
N ASP A 51 3.21 -7.97 16.56
CA ASP A 51 3.04 -8.78 17.78
C ASP A 51 2.29 -10.10 17.55
N ARG A 52 2.22 -10.59 16.30
CA ARG A 52 1.93 -12.01 16.06
C ARG A 52 3.23 -12.78 15.92
N GLY A 53 3.82 -13.11 17.06
CA GLY A 53 4.81 -14.17 17.14
C GLY A 53 4.28 -15.43 16.47
N GLY A 54 4.82 -15.78 15.30
CA GLY A 54 4.57 -17.08 14.67
C GLY A 54 4.74 -17.15 13.16
N GLY A 55 4.59 -16.03 12.45
CA GLY A 55 4.52 -16.00 10.99
C GLY A 55 5.86 -16.22 10.29
N TRP A 56 5.80 -16.86 9.13
CA TRP A 56 6.91 -16.91 8.18
C TRP A 56 6.89 -15.67 7.28
N GLY A 57 8.08 -15.18 6.95
CA GLY A 57 8.28 -14.14 5.94
C GLY A 57 9.26 -14.60 4.88
N ALA A 58 9.19 -13.99 3.70
CA ALA A 58 10.08 -14.30 2.60
C ALA A 58 10.38 -13.06 1.75
N LEU A 59 11.60 -13.02 1.21
CA LEU A 59 12.08 -12.03 0.25
C LEU A 59 12.18 -12.68 -1.12
N ALA A 60 11.56 -12.05 -2.12
CA ALA A 60 11.77 -12.36 -3.53
C ALA A 60 12.30 -11.12 -4.27
N ILE A 61 13.13 -11.34 -5.29
CA ILE A 61 13.80 -10.27 -6.03
C ILE A 61 13.84 -10.63 -7.51
N SER A 62 13.63 -9.66 -8.39
CA SER A 62 13.90 -9.76 -9.83
C SER A 62 15.39 -9.84 -10.15
N ARG A 63 15.72 -10.37 -11.34
CA ARG A 63 17.06 -10.23 -11.93
C ARG A 63 17.00 -9.40 -13.22
N PRO A 64 17.83 -8.35 -13.38
CA PRO A 64 18.69 -7.73 -12.36
C PRO A 64 17.88 -7.17 -11.17
N PHE A 65 18.54 -6.84 -10.05
CA PHE A 65 17.89 -6.30 -8.84
C PHE A 65 17.23 -4.95 -9.18
N GLN A 66 15.94 -4.98 -9.48
CA GLN A 66 15.13 -3.83 -9.91
C GLN A 66 13.81 -3.78 -9.14
N VAL A 67 13.23 -4.95 -8.90
CA VAL A 67 11.99 -5.14 -8.14
C VAL A 67 12.26 -6.14 -7.04
N PHE A 68 11.73 -5.86 -5.85
CA PHE A 68 11.71 -6.82 -4.75
C PHE A 68 10.33 -6.82 -4.11
N ALA A 69 10.00 -7.92 -3.44
CA ALA A 69 8.82 -8.02 -2.60
C ALA A 69 9.16 -8.81 -1.33
N VAL A 70 8.51 -8.42 -0.23
CA VAL A 70 8.60 -9.10 1.05
C VAL A 70 7.20 -9.51 1.46
N ALA A 71 6.97 -10.81 1.59
CA ALA A 71 5.77 -11.34 2.22
C ALA A 71 6.03 -11.58 3.70
N VAL A 72 5.02 -11.33 4.53
CA VAL A 72 5.01 -11.54 5.98
C VAL A 72 3.71 -12.25 6.37
N ASP A 73 3.59 -12.69 7.61
CA ASP A 73 2.39 -13.39 8.14
C ASP A 73 2.06 -14.73 7.45
N GLY A 74 2.99 -15.34 6.73
CA GLY A 74 2.79 -16.65 6.11
C GLY A 74 2.58 -17.76 7.14
N ILE A 75 1.63 -18.65 6.87
CA ILE A 75 1.29 -19.78 7.75
C ILE A 75 2.42 -20.83 7.84
N ASP A 76 3.23 -20.93 6.78
CA ASP A 76 4.40 -21.79 6.67
C ASP A 76 5.45 -21.14 5.74
N GLU A 77 6.64 -21.74 5.68
CA GLU A 77 7.73 -21.18 4.86
C GLU A 77 7.39 -21.14 3.36
N GLN A 78 6.64 -22.14 2.88
CA GLN A 78 6.34 -22.29 1.47
C GLN A 78 5.33 -21.27 0.99
N SER A 79 4.27 -21.04 1.77
CA SER A 79 3.26 -20.01 1.53
C SER A 79 3.90 -18.62 1.48
N ALA A 80 4.72 -18.26 2.48
CA ALA A 80 5.45 -16.99 2.48
C ALA A 80 6.33 -16.84 1.23
N ARG A 81 7.05 -17.91 0.83
CA ARG A 81 7.88 -17.92 -0.38
C ARG A 81 7.05 -17.70 -1.65
N GLN A 82 5.93 -18.39 -1.80
CA GLN A 82 5.08 -18.25 -2.99
C GLN A 82 4.44 -16.87 -3.05
N GLU A 83 3.96 -16.35 -1.93
CA GLU A 83 3.38 -15.01 -1.85
C GLU A 83 4.42 -13.94 -2.22
N ALA A 84 5.64 -14.02 -1.69
CA ALA A 84 6.71 -13.08 -2.07
C ALA A 84 7.02 -13.14 -3.58
N LEU A 85 7.02 -14.34 -4.17
CA LEU A 85 7.24 -14.52 -5.61
C LEU A 85 6.12 -13.93 -6.44
N GLU A 86 4.86 -14.14 -6.04
CA GLU A 86 3.69 -13.58 -6.69
C GLU A 86 3.70 -12.05 -6.61
N MET A 87 3.94 -11.49 -5.43
CA MET A 87 4.07 -10.04 -5.23
C MET A 87 5.18 -9.46 -6.11
N CYS A 88 6.35 -10.09 -6.18
CA CYS A 88 7.44 -9.63 -7.04
C CYS A 88 7.03 -9.58 -8.52
N ARG A 89 6.32 -10.61 -9.01
CA ARG A 89 5.81 -10.65 -10.39
C ARG A 89 4.74 -9.60 -10.63
N ASN A 90 3.83 -9.40 -9.68
CA ASN A 90 2.76 -8.41 -9.75
C ASN A 90 3.30 -6.97 -9.76
N LEU A 91 4.44 -6.74 -9.12
CA LEU A 91 5.18 -5.47 -9.19
C LEU A 91 5.96 -5.29 -10.50
N GLY A 92 5.83 -6.22 -11.46
CA GLY A 92 6.51 -6.16 -12.76
C GLY A 92 7.94 -6.71 -12.76
N GLY A 93 8.35 -7.41 -11.70
CA GLY A 93 9.66 -8.06 -11.61
C GLY A 93 9.80 -9.19 -12.63
N LYS A 94 10.90 -9.17 -13.38
CA LYS A 94 11.31 -10.26 -14.28
C LYS A 94 12.22 -11.24 -13.56
N ASP A 95 12.10 -12.52 -13.88
CA ASP A 95 12.92 -13.58 -13.27
C ASP A 95 12.96 -13.50 -11.73
N CYS A 96 11.77 -13.33 -11.12
CA CYS A 96 11.65 -13.27 -9.67
C CYS A 96 12.11 -14.57 -9.02
N GLU A 97 13.08 -14.47 -8.11
CA GLU A 97 13.65 -15.59 -7.37
C GLU A 97 13.52 -15.38 -5.87
N PRO A 98 13.25 -16.45 -5.10
CA PRO A 98 13.27 -16.37 -3.65
C PRO A 98 14.71 -16.25 -3.17
N ARG A 99 14.98 -15.31 -2.27
CA ARG A 99 16.34 -15.02 -1.79
C ARG A 99 16.53 -15.31 -0.30
N MET A 100 15.46 -15.19 0.49
CA MET A 100 15.53 -15.44 1.92
C MET A 100 14.15 -15.77 2.47
N THR A 101 14.09 -16.63 3.48
CA THR A 101 12.93 -16.84 4.35
C THR A 101 13.35 -16.54 5.78
N PHE A 102 12.41 -16.10 6.61
CA PHE A 102 12.65 -15.79 8.02
C PHE A 102 11.39 -16.09 8.84
N ARG A 103 11.56 -16.34 10.14
CA ARG A 103 10.45 -16.64 11.04
C ARG A 103 10.73 -16.06 12.42
N ASN A 104 9.72 -15.48 13.07
CA ASN A 104 9.81 -14.94 14.43
C ASN A 104 11.00 -13.98 14.62
N ALA A 105 11.32 -13.20 13.58
CA ALA A 105 12.48 -12.34 13.57
C ALA A 105 12.19 -11.09 12.72
N CYS A 106 12.79 -9.97 13.12
CA CYS A 106 12.83 -8.76 12.33
C CYS A 106 13.64 -9.01 11.05
N PHE A 107 13.32 -8.30 9.99
CA PHE A 107 13.94 -8.33 8.68
C PHE A 107 14.33 -6.92 8.24
N ALA A 108 15.43 -6.84 7.49
CA ALA A 108 15.83 -5.63 6.80
C ALA A 108 16.43 -5.96 5.43
N LEU A 109 16.18 -5.09 4.47
CA LEU A 109 16.80 -5.06 3.15
C LEU A 109 17.47 -3.69 2.97
N ALA A 110 18.74 -3.71 2.58
CA ALA A 110 19.49 -2.54 2.18
C ALA A 110 19.86 -2.62 0.70
N SER A 111 19.93 -1.47 0.03
CA SER A 111 20.38 -1.36 -1.35
C SER A 111 21.11 -0.04 -1.59
N GLY A 112 22.04 -0.04 -2.54
CA GLY A 112 22.84 1.12 -2.92
C GLY A 112 23.92 0.75 -3.93
N GLY A 113 24.28 1.68 -4.83
CA GLY A 113 25.35 1.47 -5.81
C GLY A 113 25.12 0.27 -6.76
N GLY A 114 23.87 -0.12 -7.02
CA GLY A 114 23.55 -1.32 -7.82
C GLY A 114 23.67 -2.66 -7.06
N HIS A 115 23.95 -2.62 -5.76
CA HIS A 115 24.08 -3.78 -4.90
C HIS A 115 23.01 -3.77 -3.80
N TRP A 116 22.82 -4.93 -3.17
CA TRP A 116 21.84 -5.10 -2.11
C TRP A 116 22.34 -6.11 -1.06
N GLY A 117 21.72 -6.08 0.11
CA GLY A 117 21.95 -7.06 1.16
C GLY A 117 20.78 -7.10 2.13
N SER A 118 20.42 -8.29 2.59
CA SER A 118 19.33 -8.49 3.55
C SER A 118 19.83 -9.19 4.81
N ALA A 119 19.05 -9.09 5.87
CA ALA A 119 19.30 -9.81 7.11
C ALA A 119 18.00 -10.00 7.90
N SER A 120 17.96 -11.05 8.72
CA SER A 120 16.93 -11.22 9.74
C SER A 120 17.55 -11.47 11.12
N ARG A 121 17.03 -10.80 12.16
CA ARG A 121 17.55 -10.84 13.54
C ARG A 121 16.41 -10.65 14.55
N SER A 122 16.66 -11.01 15.81
CA SER A 122 15.68 -10.84 16.90
C SER A 122 15.34 -9.39 17.26
N ARG A 123 16.08 -8.40 16.76
CA ARG A 123 15.84 -6.96 16.96
C ARG A 123 16.06 -6.21 15.66
N GLN A 124 15.19 -5.25 15.33
CA GLN A 124 15.24 -4.49 14.07
C GLN A 124 16.61 -3.85 13.85
N ARG A 125 17.14 -3.13 14.85
CA ARG A 125 18.48 -2.49 14.77
C ARG A 125 19.61 -3.44 14.37
N ASN A 126 19.53 -4.70 14.78
CA ASN A 126 20.54 -5.71 14.43
C ASN A 126 20.35 -6.21 12.99
N ALA A 127 19.10 -6.31 12.52
CA ALA A 127 18.79 -6.62 11.13
C ALA A 127 19.28 -5.48 10.22
N ASP A 128 18.98 -4.23 10.56
CA ASP A 128 19.40 -3.05 9.78
C ASP A 128 20.91 -2.97 9.62
N LYS A 129 21.63 -3.07 10.75
CA LYS A 129 23.10 -3.02 10.77
C LYS A 129 23.70 -4.09 9.86
N LEU A 130 23.16 -5.31 9.90
CA LEU A 130 23.68 -6.41 9.10
C LEU A 130 23.27 -6.32 7.63
N ALA A 131 22.05 -5.85 7.31
CA ALA A 131 21.63 -5.61 5.94
C ALA A 131 22.54 -4.59 5.26
N LEU A 132 22.84 -3.47 5.94
CA LEU A 132 23.80 -2.46 5.47
C LEU A 132 25.21 -3.04 5.29
N GLN A 133 25.68 -3.83 6.25
CA GLN A 133 26.98 -4.51 6.15
C GLN A 133 27.03 -5.45 4.94
N ASN A 134 25.97 -6.22 4.71
CA ASN A 134 25.88 -7.15 3.58
C ASN A 134 25.86 -6.38 2.25
N CYS A 135 25.05 -5.33 2.13
CA CYS A 135 25.03 -4.47 0.93
C CYS A 135 26.42 -3.90 0.61
N ARG A 136 27.11 -3.37 1.62
CA ARG A 136 28.48 -2.83 1.51
C ARG A 136 29.47 -3.88 1.06
N LYS A 137 29.40 -5.07 1.68
CA LYS A 137 30.30 -6.20 1.39
C LYS A 137 30.23 -6.62 -0.08
N PHE A 138 29.08 -6.50 -0.73
CA PHE A 138 28.89 -6.90 -2.13
C PHE A 138 29.18 -5.80 -3.14
N GLY A 139 29.57 -4.59 -2.71
CA GLY A 139 30.03 -3.51 -3.59
C GLY A 139 29.25 -2.20 -3.49
N GLY A 140 28.16 -2.13 -2.72
CA GLY A 140 27.31 -0.94 -2.67
C GLY A 140 27.90 0.26 -1.92
N GLY A 141 29.01 0.06 -1.18
CA GLY A 141 29.78 1.15 -0.57
C GLY A 141 28.98 2.11 0.33
N SER A 142 29.29 3.39 0.26
CA SER A 142 28.60 4.45 1.01
C SER A 142 27.12 4.61 0.66
N ASP A 143 26.71 4.13 -0.52
CA ASP A 143 25.37 4.38 -1.07
C ASP A 143 24.32 3.44 -0.47
N CYS A 144 24.75 2.39 0.23
CA CYS A 144 23.86 1.45 0.90
C CYS A 144 23.02 2.16 1.98
N ALA A 145 21.70 2.16 1.77
CA ALA A 145 20.69 2.61 2.73
C ALA A 145 19.65 1.51 2.96
N ILE A 146 18.90 1.59 4.07
CA ILE A 146 17.77 0.67 4.32
C ILE A 146 16.66 0.99 3.31
N ALA A 147 16.32 0.00 2.48
CA ALA A 147 15.25 0.07 1.50
C ALA A 147 13.92 -0.45 2.05
N TYR A 148 13.97 -1.43 2.96
CA TYR A 148 12.79 -2.00 3.61
C TYR A 148 13.16 -2.58 4.97
N GLN A 149 12.24 -2.51 5.93
CA GLN A 149 12.37 -3.13 7.24
C GLN A 149 11.01 -3.53 7.81
N THR A 150 10.96 -4.63 8.57
CA THR A 150 9.76 -5.10 9.26
C THR A 150 10.14 -6.00 10.43
N CYS A 151 9.33 -6.01 11.47
CA CYS A 151 9.09 -7.16 12.32
C CYS A 151 7.57 -7.31 12.47
#